data_AF-A0A369KTW3-F1
#
_entry.id   AF-A0A369KTW3-F1
#
_cell.length_a   1.000
_cell.length_b   1.000
_cell.length_c   1.000
_cell.angle_alpha   90.00
_cell.angle_beta   90.00
_cell.angle_gamma   90.00
#
_symmetry.space_group_name_H-M   'P 1'
#
loop_
_entity.id
_entity.type
_entity.pdbx_description
1 polymer ?
#
loop_
_entity_poly.entity_id
_entity_poly.type
_entity_poly.pdbx_seq_one_letter_code
_entity_poly.pdbx_strand_id
1 'polypeptide(L)'
;MIFNRPLFGDHTTERGKVFSAKEDHVFKEVFENKTNSHKVLCVYKNADEIFLGTTDGVWVTLDNGKTYRSLTSLSNYQVSAIKKVGTTIYFATNKGFMFSFDGGETLITKNTEHGLGDENVHDFSIEISDSFGFSLSAFIITDSGLSISDI
;
A
#
# COMPACT_ATOMS: atom_id res chain seq x y z
N MET A 1 15.25 12.45 45.69
CA MET A 1 15.04 11.04 45.30
C MET A 1 14.86 11.02 43.80
N ILE A 2 15.83 10.45 43.11
CA ILE A 2 15.93 10.40 41.65
C ILE A 2 15.11 9.19 41.19
N PHE A 3 14.24 9.37 40.19
CA PHE A 3 13.79 8.25 39.39
C PHE A 3 14.25 8.46 37.95
N ASN A 4 15.15 7.55 37.57
CA ASN A 4 15.74 7.38 36.25
C ASN A 4 14.68 7.35 35.15
N ARG A 5 14.95 8.08 34.06
CA ARG A 5 14.36 7.79 32.75
C ARG A 5 14.85 6.42 32.28
N PRO A 6 14.00 5.56 31.71
CA PRO A 6 14.45 4.57 30.75
C PRO A 6 14.66 5.28 29.40
N LEU A 7 15.91 5.29 28.95
CA LEU A 7 16.26 5.41 27.53
C LEU A 7 16.09 4.02 26.92
N PHE A 8 15.03 3.83 26.14
CA PHE A 8 14.97 2.85 25.05
C PHE A 8 14.51 3.68 23.83
N GLY A 9 15.24 3.83 22.73
CA GLY A 9 16.16 2.88 22.12
C GLY A 9 15.34 1.90 21.30
N ASP A 10 15.03 2.29 20.05
CA ASP A 10 14.34 1.51 19.02
C ASP A 10 12.88 1.13 19.32
N HIS A 11 11.92 1.91 18.81
CA HIS A 11 10.53 1.45 18.68
C HIS A 11 10.47 0.42 17.55
N THR A 12 10.87 -0.80 17.87
CA THR A 12 10.47 -2.00 17.13
C THR A 12 8.94 -2.11 17.25
N THR A 13 8.26 -1.46 16.30
CA THR A 13 6.80 -1.34 16.23
C THR A 13 6.12 -2.71 16.31
N GLU A 14 4.90 -2.76 16.85
CA GLU A 14 4.01 -3.93 16.88
C GLU A 14 3.71 -4.44 15.45
N ARG A 15 4.60 -5.28 14.91
CA ARG A 15 4.67 -5.55 13.47
C ARG A 15 3.45 -6.34 13.01
N GLY A 16 2.69 -5.77 12.07
CA GLY A 16 1.60 -6.44 11.37
C GLY A 16 0.22 -6.42 12.04
N LYS A 17 0.07 -5.96 13.28
CA LYS A 17 -1.21 -6.00 14.00
C LYS A 17 -2.27 -5.12 13.35
N VAL A 18 -3.50 -5.62 13.27
CA VAL A 18 -4.66 -4.84 12.81
C VAL A 18 -5.62 -4.65 13.97
N PHE A 19 -6.02 -3.41 14.18
CA PHE A 19 -6.97 -3.02 15.21
C PHE A 19 -8.28 -2.56 14.57
N SER A 20 -9.40 -2.87 15.20
CA SER A 20 -10.69 -2.29 14.85
C SER A 20 -11.42 -1.84 16.10
N ALA A 21 -12.19 -0.77 15.96
CA ALA A 21 -13.07 -0.29 17.00
C ALA A 21 -14.52 -0.59 16.62
N LYS A 22 -15.36 -0.86 17.63
CA LYS A 22 -16.81 -0.87 17.46
C LYS A 22 -17.36 0.52 17.75
N GLU A 23 -18.67 0.64 17.89
CA GLU A 23 -19.37 1.89 18.24
C GLU A 23 -18.86 2.54 19.55
N ASP A 24 -18.17 1.77 20.39
CA ASP A 24 -17.49 2.26 21.60
C ASP A 24 -16.21 3.06 21.31
N HIS A 25 -15.77 3.12 20.05
CA HIS A 25 -14.51 3.73 19.60
C HIS A 25 -13.27 3.14 20.29
N VAL A 26 -13.40 1.96 20.92
CA VAL A 26 -12.30 1.28 21.59
C VAL A 26 -11.66 0.31 20.60
N PHE A 27 -10.44 0.62 20.20
CA PHE A 27 -9.66 -0.24 19.32
C PHE A 27 -9.24 -1.53 20.05
N LYS A 28 -9.58 -2.65 19.45
CA LYS A 28 -9.15 -3.98 19.86
C LYS A 28 -8.37 -4.61 18.73
N GLU A 29 -7.30 -5.31 19.08
CA GLU A 29 -6.59 -6.16 18.13
C GLU A 29 -7.59 -7.19 17.60
N VAL A 30 -7.84 -7.16 16.30
CA VAL A 30 -8.75 -8.09 15.61
C VAL A 30 -7.99 -9.08 14.74
N PHE A 31 -6.67 -8.94 14.67
CA PHE A 31 -5.85 -9.78 13.82
C PHE A 31 -4.44 -9.98 14.39
N GLU A 32 -4.08 -11.24 14.61
CA GLU A 32 -2.70 -11.70 14.73
C GLU A 32 -2.16 -11.94 13.31
N ASN A 33 -1.50 -10.95 12.74
CA ASN A 33 -1.02 -11.06 11.37
C ASN A 33 0.21 -11.94 11.26
N LYS A 34 0.14 -12.97 10.41
CA LYS A 34 1.29 -13.79 10.01
C LYS A 34 2.37 -13.02 9.24
N THR A 35 2.19 -11.73 8.92
CA THR A 35 3.28 -10.87 8.43
C THR A 35 4.46 -10.84 9.40
N ASN A 36 4.20 -10.97 10.72
CA ASN A 36 5.11 -11.02 11.89
C ASN A 36 6.29 -10.03 11.98
N SER A 37 6.64 -9.27 10.93
CA SER A 37 7.86 -8.48 10.85
C SER A 37 7.78 -7.19 10.03
N HIS A 38 6.63 -6.83 9.45
CA HIS A 38 6.54 -5.68 8.54
C HIS A 38 5.47 -4.68 8.99
N LYS A 39 5.78 -3.38 8.88
CA LYS A 39 4.83 -2.31 9.21
C LYS A 39 3.83 -2.21 8.08
N VAL A 40 2.54 -2.09 8.40
CA VAL A 40 1.50 -1.73 7.41
C VAL A 40 1.60 -0.22 7.17
N LEU A 41 1.72 0.17 5.91
CA LEU A 41 1.88 1.57 5.48
C LEU A 41 0.61 2.13 4.84
N CYS A 42 -0.15 1.28 4.15
CA CYS A 42 -1.41 1.65 3.55
C CYS A 42 -2.40 0.49 3.51
N VAL A 43 -3.66 0.83 3.26
CA VAL A 43 -4.76 -0.13 3.09
C VAL A 43 -5.63 0.28 1.91
N TYR A 44 -5.98 -0.69 1.08
CA TYR A 44 -7.13 -0.61 0.18
C TYR A 44 -8.18 -1.62 0.65
N LYS A 45 -9.45 -1.22 0.71
CA LYS A 45 -10.57 -2.07 1.10
C LYS A 45 -11.75 -1.90 0.13
N ASN A 46 -12.29 -3.01 -0.34
CA ASN A 46 -13.57 -3.06 -1.05
C ASN A 46 -14.31 -4.36 -0.73
N ALA A 47 -15.51 -4.25 -0.14
CA ALA A 47 -16.25 -5.41 0.37
C ALA A 47 -15.35 -6.33 1.24
N ASP A 48 -15.20 -7.60 0.88
CA ASP A 48 -14.38 -8.61 1.57
C ASP A 48 -12.90 -8.62 1.13
N GLU A 49 -12.56 -7.85 0.09
CA GLU A 49 -11.20 -7.71 -0.43
C GLU A 49 -10.44 -6.61 0.31
N ILE A 50 -9.28 -6.95 0.88
CA ILE A 50 -8.39 -6.00 1.56
C ILE A 50 -6.95 -6.25 1.09
N PHE A 51 -6.28 -5.18 0.68
CA PHE A 51 -4.83 -5.17 0.41
C PHE A 51 -4.15 -4.33 1.48
N LEU A 52 -3.09 -4.89 2.07
CA LEU A 52 -2.22 -4.22 3.03
C LEU A 52 -0.88 -4.00 2.36
N GLY A 53 -0.55 -2.75 2.04
CA GLY A 53 0.80 -2.38 1.62
C GLY A 53 1.68 -2.27 2.85
N THR A 54 2.85 -2.89 2.80
CA THR A 54 3.75 -2.98 3.95
C THR A 54 5.15 -2.50 3.61
N THR A 55 6.04 -2.51 4.60
CA THR A 55 7.47 -2.31 4.40
C THR A 55 8.14 -3.44 3.60
N ASP A 56 7.46 -4.56 3.37
CA ASP A 56 7.98 -5.71 2.61
C ASP A 56 6.85 -6.46 1.89
N GLY A 57 6.33 -5.81 0.87
CA GLY A 57 5.34 -6.33 -0.06
C GLY A 57 3.91 -6.10 0.37
N VAL A 58 3.01 -6.84 -0.28
CA VAL A 58 1.56 -6.70 -0.13
C VAL A 58 0.94 -7.99 0.36
N TRP A 59 0.01 -7.84 1.31
CA TRP A 59 -0.77 -8.93 1.85
C TRP A 59 -2.25 -8.74 1.49
N VAL A 60 -2.90 -9.81 1.05
CA VAL A 60 -4.25 -9.76 0.50
C VAL A 60 -5.14 -10.77 1.22
N THR A 61 -6.34 -10.34 1.56
CA THR A 61 -7.45 -11.17 2.00
C THR A 61 -8.64 -10.96 1.06
N LEU A 62 -9.39 -12.03 0.80
CA LEU A 62 -10.64 -12.03 0.02
C LEU A 62 -11.84 -12.49 0.86
N ASP A 63 -11.64 -12.66 2.16
CA ASP A 63 -12.62 -13.20 3.10
C ASP A 63 -12.77 -12.31 4.35
N ASN A 64 -12.60 -11.00 4.13
CA ASN A 64 -12.71 -9.94 5.14
C ASN A 64 -11.76 -10.16 6.33
N GLY A 65 -10.52 -10.57 6.04
CA GLY A 65 -9.45 -10.70 7.02
C GLY A 65 -9.40 -12.03 7.76
N LYS A 66 -10.11 -13.07 7.31
CA LYS A 66 -10.03 -14.41 7.93
C LYS A 66 -8.75 -15.13 7.50
N THR A 67 -8.37 -15.02 6.23
CA THR A 67 -7.14 -15.57 5.67
C THR A 67 -6.41 -14.54 4.82
N TYR A 68 -5.08 -14.61 4.85
CA TYR A 68 -4.21 -13.73 4.08
C TYR A 68 -3.19 -14.54 3.27
N ARG A 69 -2.84 -14.03 2.10
CA ARG A 69 -1.71 -14.47 1.28
C ARG A 69 -0.85 -13.27 0.91
N SER A 70 0.45 -13.49 0.67
CA SER A 70 1.32 -12.45 0.10
C SER A 70 1.21 -12.42 -1.43
N LEU A 71 1.36 -11.24 -2.02
CA LEU A 71 1.60 -11.09 -3.47
C LEU A 71 3.10 -11.24 -3.72
N THR A 72 3.50 -12.38 -4.26
CA THR A 72 4.92 -12.72 -4.47
C THR A 72 5.61 -11.77 -5.44
N SER A 73 4.88 -11.22 -6.41
CA SER A 73 5.34 -10.20 -7.37
C SER A 73 5.85 -8.91 -6.71
N LEU A 74 5.38 -8.60 -5.49
CA LEU A 74 5.75 -7.42 -4.71
C LEU A 74 6.65 -7.76 -3.51
N SER A 75 7.27 -8.94 -3.46
CA SER A 75 8.23 -9.28 -2.40
C SER A 75 9.44 -8.32 -2.41
N ASN A 76 9.88 -7.84 -1.25
CA ASN A 76 10.98 -6.88 -1.09
C ASN A 76 10.72 -5.48 -1.68
N TYR A 77 9.45 -5.10 -1.86
CA TYR A 77 9.04 -3.73 -2.17
C TYR A 77 8.38 -3.09 -0.96
N GLN A 78 8.77 -1.88 -0.61
CA GLN A 78 7.96 -1.07 0.29
C GLN A 78 6.79 -0.51 -0.50
N VAL A 79 5.56 -0.69 -0.02
CA VAL A 79 4.33 -0.26 -0.72
C VAL A 79 3.60 0.78 0.13
N SER A 80 3.63 2.02 -0.35
CA SER A 80 3.20 3.23 0.36
C SER A 80 1.75 3.62 0.04
N ALA A 81 1.23 3.24 -1.13
CA ALA A 81 -0.17 3.44 -1.50
C ALA A 81 -0.67 2.32 -2.42
N ILE A 82 -1.96 2.00 -2.33
CA ILE A 82 -2.66 1.02 -3.17
C ILE A 82 -4.01 1.59 -3.58
N LYS A 83 -4.35 1.52 -4.87
CA LYS A 83 -5.66 1.90 -5.39
C LYS A 83 -6.09 0.90 -6.46
N LYS A 84 -7.37 0.53 -6.46
CA LYS A 84 -7.95 -0.31 -7.51
C LYS A 84 -8.98 0.49 -8.29
N VAL A 85 -8.94 0.39 -9.61
CA VAL A 85 -9.89 1.01 -10.54
C VAL A 85 -10.36 -0.06 -11.51
N GLY A 86 -11.63 -0.46 -11.41
CA GLY A 86 -12.13 -1.63 -12.11
C GLY A 86 -11.37 -2.90 -11.68
N THR A 87 -10.75 -3.58 -12.63
CA THR A 87 -9.90 -4.76 -12.36
C THR A 87 -8.43 -4.41 -12.15
N THR A 88 -8.00 -3.21 -12.51
CA THR A 88 -6.60 -2.79 -12.42
C THR A 88 -6.25 -2.36 -11.01
N ILE A 89 -5.13 -2.85 -10.50
CA ILE A 89 -4.57 -2.47 -9.20
C ILE A 89 -3.31 -1.68 -9.44
N TYR A 90 -3.17 -0.54 -8.77
CA TYR A 90 -2.03 0.36 -8.83
C TYR A 90 -1.34 0.39 -7.48
N PHE A 91 -0.01 0.50 -7.50
CA PHE A 91 0.87 0.46 -6.34
C PHE A 91 1.89 1.59 -6.44
N ALA A 92 2.01 2.39 -5.37
CA ALA A 92 3.20 3.20 -5.14
C ALA A 92 4.23 2.34 -4.41
N THR A 93 5.42 2.23 -4.97
CA THR A 93 6.52 1.46 -4.39
C THR A 93 7.78 2.30 -4.29
N ASN A 94 8.74 1.84 -3.47
CA ASN A 94 10.07 2.44 -3.40
C ASN A 94 10.98 2.12 -4.61
N LYS A 95 10.44 1.53 -5.68
CA LYS A 95 11.16 1.16 -6.92
C LYS A 95 10.30 1.41 -8.16
N GLY A 96 9.37 2.34 -8.07
CA GLY A 96 8.53 2.81 -9.17
C GLY A 96 7.04 2.73 -8.89
N PHE A 97 6.28 3.29 -9.82
CA PHE A 97 4.84 3.15 -9.90
C PHE A 97 4.52 1.86 -10.66
N MET A 98 3.75 0.97 -10.04
CA MET A 98 3.46 -0.36 -10.61
C MET A 98 1.97 -0.58 -10.74
N PHE A 99 1.55 -1.39 -11.71
CA PHE A 99 0.15 -1.80 -11.84
C PHE A 99 0.00 -3.22 -12.36
N SER A 100 -1.16 -3.82 -12.08
CA SER A 100 -1.49 -5.19 -12.41
C SER A 100 -2.91 -5.31 -12.95
N PHE A 101 -3.10 -6.17 -13.95
CA PHE A 101 -4.40 -6.50 -14.54
C PHE A 101 -4.95 -7.86 -14.11
N ASP A 102 -4.15 -8.66 -13.38
CA ASP A 102 -4.43 -10.06 -13.05
C ASP A 102 -4.48 -10.33 -11.54
N GLY A 103 -4.89 -9.32 -10.76
CA GLY A 103 -5.05 -9.45 -9.31
C GLY A 103 -3.73 -9.39 -8.54
N GLY A 104 -2.66 -8.87 -9.15
CA GLY A 104 -1.34 -8.71 -8.53
C GLY A 104 -0.37 -9.86 -8.81
N GLU A 105 -0.69 -10.76 -9.74
CA GLU A 105 0.20 -11.89 -10.07
C GLU A 105 1.35 -11.44 -10.99
N THR A 106 1.06 -10.55 -11.95
CA THR A 106 2.08 -9.87 -12.76
C THR A 106 1.98 -8.35 -12.64
N LEU A 107 3.12 -7.68 -12.83
CA LEU A 107 3.28 -6.24 -12.67
C LEU A 107 3.86 -5.61 -13.93
N ILE A 108 3.34 -4.44 -14.28
CA ILE A 108 3.97 -3.49 -15.20
C ILE A 108 4.53 -2.35 -14.38
N THR A 109 5.82 -2.05 -14.58
CA THR A 109 6.54 -1.03 -13.81
C THR A 109 6.79 0.21 -14.65
N LYS A 110 6.59 1.38 -14.02
CA LYS A 110 7.03 2.69 -14.50
C LYS A 110 8.01 3.28 -13.49
N ASN A 111 9.23 3.54 -13.94
CA ASN A 111 10.33 4.09 -13.16
C ASN A 111 11.01 5.22 -13.96
N THR A 112 12.20 5.65 -13.53
CA THR A 112 12.95 6.73 -14.18
C THR A 112 13.32 6.45 -15.64
N GLU A 113 13.54 5.19 -16.01
CA GLU A 113 13.75 4.78 -17.42
C GLU A 113 12.52 5.00 -18.29
N HIS A 114 11.35 5.11 -17.67
CA HIS A 114 10.06 5.38 -18.31
C HIS A 114 9.58 6.83 -18.10
N GLY A 115 10.46 7.72 -17.64
CA GLY A 115 10.16 9.15 -17.46
C GLY A 115 9.50 9.52 -16.14
N LEU A 116 9.40 8.59 -15.17
CA LEU A 116 8.98 8.94 -13.81
C LEU A 116 10.05 9.82 -13.16
N GLY A 117 9.64 10.87 -12.44
CA GLY A 117 10.57 11.82 -11.85
C GLY A 117 11.54 11.20 -10.83
N ASP A 118 11.08 10.18 -10.08
CA ASP A 118 11.90 9.38 -9.17
C ASP A 118 11.26 7.99 -8.99
N GLU A 119 12.04 6.96 -8.69
CA GLU A 119 11.52 5.62 -8.42
C GLU A 119 10.91 5.49 -7.01
N ASN A 120 11.26 6.35 -6.06
CA ASN A 120 10.65 6.33 -4.75
C ASN A 120 9.30 7.05 -4.77
N VAL A 121 8.22 6.26 -4.87
CA VAL A 121 6.84 6.77 -4.95
C VAL A 121 6.20 6.75 -3.56
N HIS A 122 5.68 7.89 -3.13
CA HIS A 122 5.05 8.05 -1.80
C HIS A 122 3.55 7.85 -1.82
N ASP A 123 2.89 8.37 -2.86
CA ASP A 123 1.45 8.29 -3.03
C ASP A 123 1.09 8.58 -4.49
N PHE A 124 -0.16 8.33 -4.86
CA PHE A 124 -0.68 8.66 -6.18
C PHE A 124 -2.19 8.83 -6.17
N SER A 125 -2.70 9.58 -7.15
CA SER A 125 -4.12 9.60 -7.48
C SER A 125 -4.33 9.11 -8.91
N ILE A 126 -5.46 8.44 -9.11
CA ILE A 126 -5.97 8.03 -10.42
C ILE A 126 -7.31 8.72 -10.61
N GLU A 127 -7.42 9.50 -11.68
CA GLU A 127 -8.60 10.25 -12.06
C GLU A 127 -9.20 9.65 -13.34
N ILE A 128 -10.52 9.45 -13.33
CA ILE A 128 -11.30 9.13 -14.53
C ILE A 128 -12.10 10.37 -14.88
N SER A 129 -11.88 10.90 -16.08
CA SER A 129 -12.74 11.95 -16.64
C SER A 129 -13.57 11.39 -17.77
N ASP A 130 -14.87 11.66 -17.72
CA ASP A 130 -15.81 11.39 -18.80
C ASP A 130 -16.53 12.70 -19.12
N SER A 131 -16.02 13.41 -20.13
CA SER A 131 -16.79 14.49 -20.74
C SER A 131 -17.21 14.16 -22.16
N PHE A 132 -16.37 13.56 -23.01
CA PHE A 132 -16.73 13.05 -24.35
C PHE A 132 -15.74 11.97 -24.86
N GLY A 133 -15.22 11.14 -23.95
CA GLY A 133 -14.18 10.14 -24.21
C GLY A 133 -13.42 9.85 -22.92
N PHE A 134 -13.41 8.60 -22.47
CA PHE A 134 -12.78 8.20 -21.20
C PHE A 134 -11.28 8.52 -21.23
N SER A 135 -10.83 9.42 -20.36
CA SER A 135 -9.41 9.59 -20.06
C SER A 135 -9.13 9.10 -18.64
N LEU A 136 -8.04 8.37 -18.49
CA LEU A 136 -7.52 7.96 -17.20
C LEU A 136 -6.17 8.66 -17.01
N SER A 137 -6.06 9.45 -15.95
CA SER A 137 -4.82 10.16 -15.64
C SER A 137 -4.30 9.75 -14.27
N ALA A 138 -2.99 9.57 -14.17
CA ALA A 138 -2.26 9.26 -12.96
C ALA A 138 -1.42 10.47 -12.54
N PHE A 139 -1.57 10.88 -11.29
CA PHE A 139 -0.75 11.89 -10.63
C PHE A 139 0.06 11.19 -9.55
N ILE A 140 1.39 11.16 -9.71
CA ILE A 140 2.29 10.29 -8.94
C ILE A 140 3.27 11.17 -8.17
N ILE A 141 3.28 11.04 -6.84
CA ILE A 141 4.14 11.82 -5.95
C ILE A 141 5.42 11.03 -5.69
N THR A 142 6.55 11.60 -6.06
CA THR A 142 7.88 11.00 -5.92
C THR A 142 8.82 11.93 -5.16
N ASP A 143 10.01 11.44 -4.79
CA ASP A 143 11.04 12.27 -4.14
C ASP A 143 11.45 13.49 -4.97
N SER A 144 11.36 13.40 -6.30
CA SER A 144 11.70 14.49 -7.23
C SER A 144 10.50 15.37 -7.61
N GLY A 145 9.33 15.16 -6.99
CA GLY A 145 8.13 15.98 -7.19
C GLY A 145 6.95 15.21 -7.77
N LEU A 146 6.14 15.88 -8.59
CA LEU A 146 4.92 15.33 -9.18
C LEU A 146 5.17 14.87 -10.62
N SER A 147 4.91 13.59 -10.90
CA SER A 147 4.82 13.06 -12.26
C SER A 147 3.36 12.92 -12.69
N ILE A 148 3.06 13.17 -13.96
CA ILE A 148 1.69 13.10 -14.51
C ILE A 148 1.73 12.23 -15.77
N SER A 149 0.79 11.29 -15.89
CA SER A 149 0.66 10.42 -17.07
C SER A 149 -0.80 10.23 -17.43
N ASP A 150 -1.11 10.23 -18.71
CA ASP A 150 -2.32 9.57 -19.21
C ASP A 150 -2.03 8.07 -19.31
N ILE A 151 -2.94 7.23 -18.84
CA ILE A 151 -2.76 5.77 -18.71
C ILE A 151 -3.94 4.98 -19.28
#